data_AF-A0A699QTZ4-F1
#
_entry.id   AF-A0A699QTZ4-F1
#
_cell.length_a   1.000
_cell.length_b   1.000
_cell.length_c   1.000
_cell.angle_alpha   90.00
_cell.angle_beta   90.00
_cell.angle_gamma   90.00
#
_symmetry.space_group_name_H-M   'P 1'
#
loop_
_entity.id
_entity.type
_entity.pdbx_description
1 polymer ?
#
loop_
_entity_poly.entity_id
_entity_poly.type
_entity_poly.pdbx_seq_one_letter_code
_entity_poly.pdbx_strand_id
1 'polypeptide(L)'
;QGLSEFDKKKLCKLIDFHKLSPEAVAHAAQNERLPIQSIVQVLYIEQLRLRNALGCNDLDDNYKPPVQHQSWRINSGGLSAAMSPKDNYASLRRENRELKLELTRLRMRLNDFEKEHVCMKRSMERSNSRNVLSSFSKKISKMSLFGHHSYSSRGSTSPSRHSQRTDSKACI
;
A
#
# COMPACT_ATOMS: atom_id res chain seq x y z
N GLN A 1 -41.29 29.22 -35.96
CA GLN A 1 -40.80 28.93 -37.33
C GLN A 1 -39.45 28.23 -37.22
N GLY A 2 -39.33 27.03 -37.79
CA GLY A 2 -38.03 26.36 -37.91
C GLY A 2 -37.23 26.94 -39.06
N LEU A 3 -35.91 26.92 -38.95
CA LEU A 3 -35.02 27.24 -40.08
C LEU A 3 -35.19 26.20 -41.19
N SER A 4 -35.06 26.62 -42.46
CA SER A 4 -34.98 25.71 -43.60
C SER A 4 -33.73 24.83 -43.51
N GLU A 5 -33.77 23.62 -44.07
CA GLU A 5 -32.59 22.73 -44.13
C GLU A 5 -31.38 23.40 -44.80
N PHE A 6 -31.64 24.25 -45.79
CA PHE A 6 -30.60 25.04 -46.46
C PHE A 6 -29.93 26.04 -45.50
N ASP A 7 -30.73 26.76 -44.71
CA ASP A 7 -30.24 27.75 -43.76
C ASP A 7 -29.50 27.09 -42.60
N LYS A 8 -29.99 25.94 -42.11
CA LYS A 8 -29.28 25.11 -41.12
C LYS A 8 -27.92 24.69 -41.63
N LYS A 9 -27.84 24.18 -42.86
CA LYS A 9 -26.57 23.78 -43.49
C LYS A 9 -25.61 24.95 -43.63
N LYS A 10 -26.11 26.13 -44.02
CA LYS A 10 -25.29 27.34 -44.15
C LYS A 10 -24.74 27.80 -42.80
N LEU A 11 -25.58 27.80 -41.76
CA LEU A 11 -25.18 28.18 -40.41
C LEU A 11 -24.18 27.19 -39.81
N CYS A 12 -24.43 25.89 -39.90
CA CYS A 12 -23.53 24.89 -39.33
C CYS A 12 -22.16 24.84 -40.02
N LYS A 13 -22.05 25.27 -41.30
CA LYS A 13 -20.76 25.44 -41.98
C LYS A 13 -19.90 26.58 -41.44
N LEU A 14 -20.51 27.57 -40.79
CA LEU A 14 -19.77 28.69 -40.18
C LEU A 14 -19.22 28.32 -38.78
N ILE A 15 -19.66 27.20 -38.22
CA ILE A 15 -19.24 26.73 -36.90
C ILE A 15 -17.99 25.87 -37.06
N ASP A 16 -16.90 26.27 -36.41
CA ASP A 16 -15.74 25.41 -36.24
C ASP A 16 -15.89 24.56 -34.98
N PHE A 17 -16.35 23.32 -35.16
CA PHE A 17 -16.58 22.38 -34.06
C PHE A 17 -15.30 22.01 -33.29
N HIS A 18 -14.09 22.26 -33.82
CA HIS A 18 -12.83 22.01 -33.09
C HIS A 18 -12.53 23.08 -32.04
N LYS A 19 -13.11 24.27 -32.17
CA LYS A 19 -12.91 25.39 -31.23
C LYS A 19 -13.95 25.38 -30.10
N LEU A 20 -14.92 24.48 -30.16
CA LEU A 20 -15.93 24.34 -29.12
C LEU A 20 -15.34 23.68 -27.87
N SER A 21 -15.92 23.98 -26.71
CA SER A 21 -15.55 23.30 -25.48
C SER A 21 -15.92 21.82 -25.56
N PRO A 22 -15.25 20.94 -24.79
CA PRO A 22 -15.56 19.51 -24.76
C PRO A 22 -17.04 19.22 -24.47
N GLU A 23 -17.64 19.97 -23.54
CA GLU A 23 -19.04 19.83 -23.17
C GLU A 23 -19.98 20.27 -24.31
N ALA A 24 -19.62 21.33 -25.04
CA ALA A 24 -20.39 21.80 -26.18
C ALA A 24 -20.35 20.83 -27.37
N VAL A 25 -19.21 20.18 -27.63
CA VAL A 25 -19.10 19.12 -28.65
C VAL A 25 -19.97 17.92 -28.28
N ALA A 26 -19.91 17.46 -27.03
CA ALA A 26 -20.71 16.32 -26.55
C ALA A 26 -22.22 16.62 -26.63
N HIS A 27 -22.61 17.85 -26.27
CA HIS A 27 -23.99 18.29 -26.41
C HIS A 27 -24.41 18.39 -27.89
N ALA A 28 -23.53 18.85 -28.77
CA ALA A 28 -23.79 18.89 -30.21
C ALA A 28 -23.93 17.48 -30.81
N ALA A 29 -23.21 16.47 -30.30
CA ALA A 29 -23.27 15.09 -30.78
C ALA A 29 -24.66 14.46 -30.55
N GLN A 30 -25.38 14.91 -29.52
CA GLN A 30 -26.72 14.46 -29.19
C GLN A 30 -27.81 15.27 -29.91
N ASN A 31 -27.45 16.27 -30.72
CA ASN A 31 -28.42 17.13 -31.38
C ASN A 31 -28.88 16.54 -32.73
N GLU A 32 -30.02 15.88 -32.72
CA GLU A 32 -30.66 15.27 -33.91
C GLU A 32 -31.09 16.29 -34.98
N ARG A 33 -31.11 17.60 -34.65
CA ARG A 33 -31.53 18.67 -35.58
C ARG A 33 -30.39 19.18 -36.46
N LEU A 34 -29.17 18.69 -36.25
CA LEU A 34 -28.02 19.08 -37.04
C LEU A 34 -28.07 18.42 -38.44
N PRO A 35 -27.59 19.11 -39.48
CA PRO A 35 -27.37 18.49 -40.77
C PRO A 35 -26.37 17.33 -40.66
N ILE A 36 -26.56 16.27 -41.46
CA ILE A 36 -25.72 15.05 -41.45
C ILE A 36 -24.21 15.34 -41.53
N GLN A 37 -23.81 16.34 -42.35
CA GLN A 37 -22.40 16.72 -42.50
C GLN A 37 -21.78 17.24 -41.19
N SER A 38 -22.57 17.97 -40.40
CA SER A 38 -22.15 18.52 -39.12
C SER A 38 -22.14 17.46 -38.03
N ILE A 39 -23.10 16.53 -38.06
CA ILE A 39 -23.12 15.37 -37.15
C ILE A 39 -21.84 14.55 -37.32
N VAL A 40 -21.47 14.19 -38.56
CA VAL A 40 -20.24 13.44 -38.83
C VAL A 40 -19.00 14.15 -38.28
N GLN A 41 -18.92 15.47 -38.48
CA GLN A 41 -17.80 16.26 -37.98
C GLN A 41 -17.74 16.28 -36.45
N VAL A 42 -18.88 16.48 -35.78
CA VAL A 42 -18.96 16.50 -34.31
C VAL A 42 -18.63 15.14 -33.70
N LEU A 43 -19.17 14.05 -34.26
CA LEU A 43 -18.88 12.69 -33.81
C LEU A 43 -17.40 12.32 -34.00
N TYR A 44 -16.80 12.73 -35.11
CA TYR A 44 -15.36 12.52 -35.35
C TYR A 44 -14.50 13.22 -34.29
N ILE A 45 -14.82 14.47 -33.96
CA ILE A 45 -14.10 15.24 -32.93
C ILE A 45 -14.26 14.58 -31.55
N GLU A 46 -15.46 14.10 -31.22
CA GLU A 46 -15.70 13.38 -29.98
C GLU A 46 -14.93 12.05 -29.91
N GLN A 47 -14.92 11.29 -31.01
CA GLN A 47 -14.13 10.06 -31.12
C GLN A 47 -12.64 10.32 -30.96
N LEU A 48 -12.10 11.35 -31.62
CA LEU A 48 -10.70 11.76 -31.50
C LEU A 48 -10.36 12.14 -30.05
N ARG A 49 -11.25 12.86 -29.37
CA ARG A 49 -11.08 13.21 -27.95
C ARG A 49 -11.03 11.97 -27.06
N LEU A 50 -11.97 11.04 -27.23
CA LEU A 50 -12.01 9.79 -26.46
C LEU A 50 -10.74 8.97 -26.70
N ARG A 51 -10.30 8.86 -27.96
CA ARG A 51 -9.04 8.19 -28.34
C ARG A 51 -7.83 8.81 -27.64
N ASN A 52 -7.75 10.14 -27.62
CA ASN A 52 -6.65 10.85 -26.95
C ASN A 52 -6.68 10.66 -25.42
N ALA A 53 -7.87 10.65 -24.81
CA ALA A 53 -8.05 10.37 -23.37
C ALA A 53 -7.65 8.93 -23.01
N LEU A 54 -7.84 7.98 -23.93
CA LEU A 54 -7.44 6.58 -23.81
C LEU A 54 -5.96 6.34 -24.17
N GLY A 55 -5.22 7.39 -24.57
CA GLY A 55 -3.81 7.28 -24.97
C GLY A 55 -3.57 6.45 -26.25
N CYS A 56 -4.61 6.20 -27.05
CA CYS A 56 -4.57 5.36 -28.23
C CYS A 56 -4.15 6.18 -29.46
N ASN A 57 -2.87 6.56 -29.56
CA ASN A 57 -2.38 7.32 -30.72
C ASN A 57 -1.97 6.43 -31.92
N ASP A 58 -2.24 5.13 -31.89
CA ASP A 58 -1.71 4.16 -32.87
C ASP A 58 -2.66 3.81 -34.01
N LEU A 59 -3.27 4.82 -34.64
CA LEU A 59 -3.82 4.66 -35.99
C LEU A 59 -3.26 5.80 -36.85
N ASP A 60 -2.17 5.45 -37.51
CA ASP A 60 -1.72 5.98 -38.79
C ASP A 60 -2.90 6.50 -39.62
N ASP A 61 -2.98 7.83 -39.79
CA ASP A 61 -3.48 8.37 -41.04
C ASP A 61 -2.91 9.78 -41.27
N ASN A 62 -2.39 9.94 -42.47
CA ASN A 62 -1.59 11.03 -42.97
C ASN A 62 -2.48 12.24 -43.30
N TYR A 63 -3.04 12.90 -42.29
CA TYR A 63 -3.67 14.22 -42.44
C TYR A 63 -3.51 15.02 -41.15
N LYS A 64 -2.38 15.72 -40.99
CA LYS A 64 -2.24 16.77 -39.97
C LYS A 64 -2.91 18.06 -40.46
N PRO A 65 -4.04 18.53 -39.89
CA PRO A 65 -4.28 19.96 -39.84
C PRO A 65 -3.47 20.56 -38.67
N PRO A 66 -2.96 21.80 -38.80
CA PRO A 66 -2.13 22.41 -37.79
C PRO A 66 -3.03 22.95 -36.69
N VAL A 67 -3.20 22.23 -35.58
CA VAL A 67 -3.82 22.85 -34.39
C VAL A 67 -3.08 22.48 -33.12
N GLN A 68 -2.21 23.43 -32.78
CA GLN A 68 -1.70 23.73 -31.46
C GLN A 68 -2.86 23.77 -30.44
N HIS A 69 -3.02 22.71 -29.65
CA HIS A 69 -3.69 22.80 -28.35
C HIS A 69 -2.81 22.14 -27.28
N GLN A 70 -2.25 23.02 -26.47
CA GLN A 70 -1.51 22.74 -25.25
C GLN A 70 -2.46 22.18 -24.18
N SER A 71 -1.89 21.41 -23.24
CA SER A 71 -2.54 20.84 -22.06
C SER A 71 -3.48 19.68 -22.38
N TRP A 72 -3.24 18.42 -22.01
CA TRP A 72 -2.89 17.92 -20.68
C TRP A 72 -1.93 16.73 -20.80
N ARG A 73 -0.63 16.99 -20.79
CA ARG A 73 0.36 15.97 -20.42
C ARG A 73 0.51 16.06 -18.93
N ILE A 74 -0.43 15.46 -18.18
CA ILE A 74 -0.15 15.17 -16.78
C ILE A 74 1.04 14.22 -16.79
N ASN A 75 2.12 14.72 -16.22
CA ASN A 75 3.33 14.01 -15.88
C ASN A 75 3.00 12.82 -14.96
N SER A 76 2.60 11.69 -15.53
CA SER A 76 2.70 10.38 -14.88
C SER A 76 3.82 9.64 -15.59
N GLY A 77 4.99 9.58 -14.95
CA GLY A 77 6.10 8.75 -15.40
C GLY A 77 5.60 7.31 -15.56
N GLY A 78 5.56 6.86 -16.81
CA GLY A 78 4.96 5.58 -17.18
C GLY A 78 4.29 5.72 -18.53
N LEU A 79 5.08 5.57 -19.60
CA LEU A 79 4.57 5.26 -20.92
C LEU A 79 3.89 3.88 -20.86
N SER A 80 2.66 3.80 -20.35
CA SER A 80 1.79 2.70 -20.71
C SER A 80 1.20 3.05 -22.06
N ALA A 81 2.03 2.86 -23.10
CA ALA A 81 1.52 2.60 -24.44
C ALA A 81 0.40 1.57 -24.32
N ALA A 82 -0.73 1.83 -24.98
CA ALA A 82 -1.93 1.00 -24.88
C ALA A 82 -1.54 -0.49 -25.01
N MET A 83 -1.47 -1.18 -23.87
CA MET A 83 -1.06 -2.58 -23.85
C MET A 83 -2.13 -3.36 -24.63
N SER A 84 -1.71 -4.22 -25.56
CA SER A 84 -2.65 -5.12 -26.23
C SER A 84 -3.40 -5.94 -25.16
N PRO A 85 -4.66 -6.35 -25.36
CA PRO A 85 -5.37 -7.23 -24.41
C PRO A 85 -4.55 -8.45 -23.96
N LYS A 86 -3.69 -8.97 -24.85
CA LYS A 86 -2.75 -10.08 -24.55
C LYS A 86 -1.63 -9.68 -23.57
N ASP A 87 -1.08 -8.49 -23.72
CA ASP A 87 0.00 -7.97 -22.87
C ASP A 87 -0.53 -7.60 -21.48
N ASN A 88 -1.76 -7.07 -21.39
CA ASN A 88 -2.45 -6.84 -20.13
C ASN A 88 -2.59 -8.15 -19.34
N TYR A 89 -3.04 -9.22 -20.00
CA TYR A 89 -3.18 -10.52 -19.36
C TYR A 89 -1.83 -11.11 -18.93
N ALA A 90 -0.77 -10.97 -19.75
CA ALA A 90 0.58 -11.36 -19.38
C ALA A 90 1.10 -10.58 -18.16
N SER A 91 0.84 -9.26 -18.10
CA SER A 91 1.21 -8.41 -16.98
C SER A 91 0.50 -8.82 -15.70
N LEU A 92 -0.83 -9.01 -15.77
CA LEU A 92 -1.64 -9.43 -14.63
C LEU A 92 -1.21 -10.79 -14.08
N ARG A 93 -0.79 -11.73 -14.95
CA ARG A 93 -0.20 -13.00 -14.51
C ARG A 93 1.13 -12.83 -13.76
N ARG A 94 1.97 -11.87 -14.16
CA ARG A 94 3.23 -11.58 -13.45
C ARG A 94 2.94 -11.00 -12.08
N GLU A 95 2.07 -9.99 -12.01
CA GLU A 95 1.65 -9.37 -10.74
C GLU A 95 1.01 -10.40 -9.80
N ASN A 96 0.18 -11.31 -10.32
CA ASN A 96 -0.39 -12.38 -9.50
C ASN A 96 0.67 -13.32 -8.90
N ARG A 97 1.76 -13.58 -9.62
CA ARG A 97 2.89 -14.37 -9.11
C ARG A 97 3.65 -13.60 -8.04
N GLU A 98 3.89 -12.32 -8.25
CA GLU A 98 4.56 -11.45 -7.30
C GLU A 98 3.76 -11.31 -6.00
N LEU A 99 2.45 -11.06 -6.09
CA LEU A 99 1.56 -11.01 -4.93
C LEU A 99 1.54 -12.32 -4.14
N LYS A 100 1.64 -13.48 -4.80
CA LYS A 100 1.76 -14.78 -4.14
C LYS A 100 3.08 -14.94 -3.38
N LEU A 101 4.18 -14.43 -3.95
CA LEU A 101 5.48 -14.43 -3.29
C LEU A 101 5.46 -13.52 -2.07
N GLU A 102 4.91 -12.32 -2.19
CA GLU A 102 4.76 -11.38 -1.07
C GLU A 102 3.86 -11.96 0.03
N LEU A 103 2.74 -12.60 -0.33
CA LEU A 103 1.89 -13.27 0.66
C LEU A 103 2.66 -14.35 1.45
N THR A 104 3.51 -15.11 0.75
CA THR A 104 4.34 -16.15 1.40
C THR A 104 5.39 -15.52 2.32
N ARG A 105 6.01 -14.41 1.89
CA ARG A 105 6.96 -13.63 2.69
C ARG A 105 6.31 -13.03 3.94
N LEU A 106 5.11 -12.48 3.80
CA LEU A 106 4.33 -11.92 4.91
C LEU A 106 3.91 -13.01 5.89
N ARG A 107 3.48 -14.18 5.42
CA ARG A 107 3.16 -15.34 6.28
C ARG A 107 4.36 -15.79 7.10
N MET A 108 5.54 -15.88 6.49
CA MET A 108 6.77 -16.26 7.18
C MET A 108 7.10 -15.24 8.30
N ARG A 109 7.08 -13.95 7.97
CA ARG A 109 7.31 -12.87 8.95
C ARG A 109 6.29 -12.90 10.10
N LEU A 110 5.02 -13.15 9.80
CA LEU A 110 3.98 -13.25 10.82
C LEU A 110 4.24 -14.45 11.75
N ASN A 111 4.65 -15.59 11.20
CA ASN A 111 5.00 -16.76 12.00
C ASN A 111 6.23 -16.52 12.89
N ASP A 112 7.22 -15.78 12.40
CA ASP A 112 8.40 -15.39 13.20
C ASP A 112 7.97 -14.48 14.35
N PHE A 113 7.15 -13.46 14.10
CA PHE A 113 6.61 -12.60 15.15
C PHE A 113 5.74 -13.36 16.15
N GLU A 114 4.96 -14.35 15.70
CA GLU A 114 4.16 -15.20 16.59
C GLU A 114 5.05 -16.02 17.53
N LYS A 115 6.15 -16.61 17.01
CA LYS A 115 7.15 -17.32 17.83
C LYS A 115 7.85 -16.39 18.82
N GLU A 116 8.27 -15.21 18.37
CA GLU A 116 8.90 -14.20 19.23
C GLU A 116 7.94 -13.77 20.36
N HIS A 117 6.66 -13.55 20.05
CA HIS A 117 5.65 -13.21 21.04
C HIS A 117 5.45 -14.33 22.08
N VAL A 118 5.39 -15.59 21.65
CA VAL A 118 5.29 -16.75 22.56
C VAL A 118 6.54 -16.86 23.46
N CYS A 119 7.73 -16.68 22.88
CA CYS A 119 8.99 -16.70 23.64
C CYS A 119 9.04 -15.57 24.68
N MET A 120 8.67 -14.35 24.27
CA MET A 120 8.61 -13.17 25.12
C MET A 120 7.62 -13.36 26.27
N LYS A 121 6.42 -13.87 26.00
CA LYS A 121 5.40 -14.17 27.02
C LYS A 121 5.93 -15.16 28.06
N ARG A 122 6.57 -16.24 27.62
CA ARG A 122 7.18 -17.23 28.53
C ARG A 122 8.32 -16.62 29.37
N SER A 123 9.12 -15.74 28.78
CA SER A 123 10.18 -15.01 29.50
C SER A 123 9.62 -14.10 30.58
N MET A 124 8.52 -13.38 30.28
CA MET A 124 7.79 -12.55 31.25
C MET A 124 7.25 -13.39 32.42
N GLU A 125 6.62 -14.54 32.14
CA GLU A 125 6.09 -15.45 33.16
C GLU A 125 7.20 -16.05 34.04
N ARG A 126 8.31 -16.50 33.44
CA ARG A 126 9.51 -16.98 34.17
C ARG A 126 10.21 -15.89 34.99
N SER A 127 10.07 -14.63 34.61
CA SER A 127 10.69 -13.51 35.32
C SER A 127 9.79 -13.04 36.46
N ASN A 128 8.47 -13.06 36.28
CA ASN A 128 7.52 -12.85 37.36
C ASN A 128 7.64 -13.93 38.45
N SER A 129 7.86 -15.21 38.10
CA SER A 129 8.10 -16.26 39.10
C SER A 129 9.48 -16.18 39.78
N ARG A 130 10.47 -15.54 39.14
CA ARG A 130 11.78 -15.23 39.75
C ARG A 130 11.78 -13.96 40.61
N ASN A 131 10.78 -13.10 40.47
CA ASN A 131 10.63 -11.87 41.26
C ASN A 131 9.85 -12.06 42.57
N VAL A 132 9.20 -13.21 42.78
CA VAL A 132 8.43 -13.48 44.02
C VAL A 132 9.23 -14.14 45.16
N LEU A 133 10.49 -14.54 44.95
CA LEU A 133 11.25 -15.25 46.00
C LEU A 133 12.73 -14.84 46.18
N SER A 134 13.23 -13.82 45.48
CA SER A 134 14.64 -13.41 45.63
C SER A 134 14.90 -12.32 46.68
N SER A 135 13.85 -11.75 47.31
CA SER A 135 13.99 -10.58 48.21
C SER A 135 13.62 -10.79 49.70
N PHE A 136 13.53 -12.03 50.19
CA PHE A 136 13.32 -12.28 51.64
C PHE A 136 14.54 -12.84 52.40
N SER A 137 15.71 -12.91 51.77
CA SER A 137 16.96 -13.22 52.47
C SER A 137 17.76 -11.93 52.66
N LYS A 138 17.76 -11.37 53.88
CA LYS A 138 18.90 -10.69 54.55
C LYS A 138 18.56 -9.76 55.73
N LYS A 139 17.41 -9.85 56.40
CA LYS A 139 17.17 -9.00 57.59
C LYS A 139 16.40 -9.60 58.77
N ILE A 140 16.66 -10.87 59.09
CA ILE A 140 16.31 -11.45 60.41
C ILE A 140 17.56 -11.59 61.33
N SER A 141 18.72 -11.06 60.92
CA SER A 141 19.94 -11.08 61.77
C SER A 141 20.01 -9.94 62.80
N LYS A 142 18.91 -9.25 63.13
CA LYS A 142 18.98 -8.06 63.98
C LYS A 142 17.69 -7.77 64.77
N MET A 143 17.36 -8.65 65.71
CA MET A 143 16.64 -8.24 66.92
C MET A 143 17.52 -8.52 68.15
N SER A 144 17.80 -7.43 68.87
CA SER A 144 18.42 -7.26 70.20
C SER A 144 18.00 -8.36 71.19
N LEU A 145 18.92 -9.00 71.93
CA LEU A 145 19.48 -8.55 73.22
C LEU A 145 18.36 -8.17 74.22
N PHE A 146 18.07 -9.06 75.18
CA PHE A 146 17.81 -8.87 76.63
C PHE A 146 17.00 -10.07 77.20
N GLY A 147 17.56 -10.77 78.23
CA GLY A 147 16.73 -11.57 79.17
C GLY A 147 17.11 -13.04 79.46
N HIS A 148 18.15 -13.24 80.28
CA HIS A 148 18.39 -14.28 81.32
C HIS A 148 17.93 -15.77 81.25
N HIS A 149 18.91 -16.63 81.65
CA HIS A 149 18.87 -18.02 82.18
C HIS A 149 18.53 -19.14 81.17
N SER A 150 19.26 -20.26 81.07
CA SER A 150 20.08 -20.98 82.05
C SER A 150 21.08 -21.92 81.33
N TYR A 151 22.14 -22.28 82.04
CA TYR A 151 23.06 -23.41 81.84
C TYR A 151 22.55 -24.56 80.94
N SER A 152 23.38 -25.03 80.00
CA SER A 152 23.87 -26.42 79.94
C SER A 152 24.54 -26.74 78.59
N SER A 153 25.85 -27.01 78.67
CA SER A 153 26.66 -28.03 78.00
C SER A 153 26.38 -28.53 76.55
N ARG A 154 27.53 -28.67 75.85
CA ARG A 154 27.93 -29.71 74.87
C ARG A 154 27.79 -29.47 73.36
N GLY A 155 28.94 -29.66 72.69
CA GLY A 155 29.08 -30.17 71.30
C GLY A 155 29.54 -29.11 70.30
N SER A 156 30.84 -28.94 70.05
CA SER A 156 31.55 -29.44 68.83
C SER A 156 30.67 -29.44 67.57
N THR A 157 31.02 -28.82 66.45
CA THR A 157 32.22 -29.07 65.62
C THR A 157 32.21 -28.06 64.45
N SER A 158 33.37 -27.48 64.08
CA SER A 158 33.63 -26.92 62.75
C SER A 158 33.95 -28.07 61.76
N PRO A 159 34.33 -27.89 60.45
CA PRO A 159 34.38 -26.72 59.55
C PRO A 159 33.69 -27.04 58.18
N SER A 160 33.63 -26.15 57.17
CA SER A 160 34.65 -26.06 56.12
C SER A 160 34.18 -25.17 54.97
N ARG A 161 35.16 -24.53 54.30
CA ARG A 161 35.03 -23.71 53.10
C ARG A 161 35.29 -24.57 51.85
N HIS A 162 34.47 -24.43 50.81
CA HIS A 162 34.90 -24.58 49.41
C HIS A 162 33.82 -23.94 48.51
N SER A 163 34.10 -22.80 47.86
CA SER A 163 34.61 -22.69 46.48
C SER A 163 33.69 -23.37 45.45
N GLN A 164 33.07 -22.58 44.57
CA GLN A 164 33.49 -22.52 43.17
C GLN A 164 32.74 -21.42 42.40
N ARG A 165 33.51 -20.83 41.49
CA ARG A 165 33.18 -19.75 40.57
C ARG A 165 33.21 -20.39 39.18
N THR A 166 32.10 -20.42 38.45
CA THR A 166 32.00 -20.58 36.99
C THR A 166 30.68 -19.92 36.59
N ASP A 167 30.60 -18.83 35.84
CA ASP A 167 31.10 -18.50 34.50
C ASP A 167 30.28 -19.17 33.37
N SER A 168 29.76 -18.27 32.52
CA SER A 168 29.53 -18.41 31.07
C SER A 168 28.21 -18.94 30.47
N LYS A 169 27.68 -18.03 29.60
CA LYS A 169 27.19 -18.22 28.21
C LYS A 169 25.75 -18.72 28.02
N ALA A 170 24.87 -17.89 27.45
CA ALA A 170 24.71 -17.47 26.05
C ALA A 170 23.64 -18.34 25.37
N CYS A 171 22.48 -17.73 25.11
CA CYS A 171 21.37 -18.35 24.40
C CYS A 171 21.64 -18.33 22.88
N ILE A 172 21.40 -19.48 22.26
CA ILE A 172 21.05 -19.61 20.84
C ILE A 172 19.53 -19.42 20.75
#